data_AF-A0A146GD65-F1
#
_entry.id   AF-A0A146GD65-F1
#
_cell.length_a   1.000
_cell.length_b   1.000
_cell.length_c   1.000
_cell.angle_alpha   90.00
_cell.angle_beta   90.00
_cell.angle_gamma   90.00
#
_symmetry.space_group_name_H-M   'P 1'
#
loop_
_entity.id
_entity.type
_entity.pdbx_description
1 polymer ?
#
loop_
_entity_poly.entity_id
_entity_poly.type
_entity_poly.pdbx_seq_one_letter_code
_entity_poly.pdbx_strand_id
1 'polypeptide(L)'
;MTFHGLVIAHQDSSYDSKRGRIAQETLTCLDADQTVKLTDTVDCVFSAGLIPQASTMVGKTLAFFVDAVRPSNTMRPRFVVKGLAPAKS
;
A
#
# COMPACT_ATOMS: atom_id res chain seq x y z
N MET A 1 -2.13 5.81 11.27
CA MET A 1 -0.67 5.67 11.57
C MET A 1 0.13 5.99 10.30
N THR A 2 1.38 6.42 10.41
CA THR A 2 2.26 6.59 9.23
C THR A 2 3.09 5.32 9.05
N PHE A 3 3.17 4.82 7.82
CA PHE A 3 4.00 3.67 7.46
C PHE A 3 4.97 4.07 6.35
N HIS A 4 6.23 3.65 6.49
CA HIS A 4 7.25 3.83 5.47
C HIS A 4 7.56 2.48 4.85
N GLY A 5 7.13 2.31 3.60
CA GLY A 5 7.19 1.05 2.89
C GLY A 5 8.19 1.10 1.74
N LEU A 6 9.19 0.22 1.75
CA LEU A 6 9.95 -0.09 0.54
C LEU A 6 9.08 -0.97 -0.36
N VAL A 7 8.68 -0.44 -1.51
CA VAL A 7 7.83 -1.15 -2.46
C VAL A 7 8.64 -2.21 -3.19
N ILE A 8 8.22 -3.47 -3.10
CA ILE A 8 8.90 -4.60 -3.76
C ILE A 8 8.08 -5.22 -4.89
N ALA A 9 6.77 -4.99 -4.91
CA ALA A 9 5.89 -5.43 -5.98
C ALA A 9 4.69 -4.48 -6.14
N HIS A 10 4.13 -4.48 -7.34
CA HIS A 10 2.94 -3.71 -7.71
C HIS A 10 1.96 -4.64 -8.44
N GLN A 11 0.67 -4.46 -8.18
CA GLN A 11 -0.41 -5.16 -8.85
C GLN A 11 -1.63 -4.24 -9.00
N ASP A 12 -2.21 -4.17 -10.21
CA ASP A 12 -3.56 -3.66 -10.39
C ASP A 12 -4.54 -4.62 -9.71
N SER A 13 -5.22 -4.10 -8.69
CA SER A 13 -6.16 -4.84 -7.86
C SER A 13 -7.59 -4.35 -8.02
N SER A 14 -7.86 -3.62 -9.10
CA SER A 14 -9.17 -3.14 -9.46
C SER A 14 -10.14 -4.30 -9.67
N TYR A 15 -11.40 -4.12 -9.28
CA TYR A 15 -12.43 -5.14 -9.45
C TYR A 15 -13.79 -4.52 -9.74
N ASP A 16 -14.64 -5.27 -10.43
CA ASP A 16 -16.02 -4.87 -10.68
C ASP A 16 -16.90 -5.26 -9.49
N SER A 17 -17.55 -4.27 -8.89
CA SER A 17 -18.53 -4.47 -7.84
C SER A 17 -19.94 -4.29 -8.38
N LYS A 18 -20.97 -4.71 -7.62
CA LYS A 18 -22.37 -4.42 -7.94
C LYS A 18 -22.68 -2.91 -8.06
N ARG A 19 -21.81 -2.04 -7.53
CA ARG A 19 -21.96 -0.58 -7.56
C ARG A 19 -21.08 0.09 -8.63
N GLY A 20 -20.41 -0.69 -9.48
CA GLY A 20 -19.48 -0.21 -10.51
C GLY A 20 -18.04 -0.66 -10.26
N ARG A 21 -17.15 -0.26 -11.18
CA ARG A 21 -15.71 -0.57 -11.12
C ARG A 21 -15.07 0.17 -9.96
N ILE A 22 -14.43 -0.58 -9.06
CA ILE A 22 -13.60 -0.04 -7.99
C ILE A 22 -12.16 -0.08 -8.47
N ALA A 23 -11.60 1.10 -8.75
CA ALA A 23 -10.22 1.23 -9.21
C ALA A 23 -9.28 1.36 -8.00
N GLN A 24 -8.32 0.43 -7.88
CA GLN A 24 -7.38 0.40 -6.77
C GLN A 24 -6.09 -0.34 -7.15
N GLU A 25 -4.98 0.09 -6.54
CA GLU A 25 -3.65 -0.47 -6.74
C GLU A 25 -3.18 -1.11 -5.44
N THR A 26 -2.54 -2.27 -5.53
CA THR A 26 -1.88 -2.91 -4.39
C THR A 26 -0.38 -2.84 -4.56
N LEU A 27 0.30 -2.26 -3.57
CA LEU A 27 1.76 -2.30 -3.44
C LEU A 27 2.12 -3.25 -2.31
N THR A 28 2.99 -4.22 -2.60
CA THR A 28 3.58 -5.05 -1.54
C THR A 28 4.83 -4.34 -1.04
N CYS A 29 4.90 -4.10 0.27
CA CYS A 29 5.94 -3.30 0.90
C CYS A 29 6.65 -4.04 2.03
N LEU A 30 7.91 -3.71 2.26
CA LEU A 30 8.66 -4.00 3.49
C LEU A 30 8.67 -2.76 4.39
N ASP A 31 8.66 -2.95 5.70
CA ASP A 31 8.83 -1.84 6.67
C ASP A 31 10.25 -1.28 6.56
N ALA A 32 10.38 -0.11 5.93
CA ALA A 32 11.67 0.53 5.67
C ALA A 32 12.30 1.14 6.93
N ASP A 33 11.47 1.53 7.90
CA ASP A 33 11.90 2.18 9.13
C ASP A 33 12.05 1.18 10.30
N GLN A 34 11.66 -0.08 10.10
CA GLN A 34 11.56 -1.12 11.15
C GLN A 34 10.74 -0.69 12.37
N THR A 35 9.87 0.31 12.20
CA THR A 35 9.10 0.92 13.29
C THR A 35 7.94 0.04 13.72
N VAL A 36 7.34 -0.67 12.76
CA VAL A 36 6.27 -1.64 13.01
C VAL A 36 6.85 -3.05 13.24
N LYS A 37 8.16 -3.22 13.01
CA LYS A 37 8.90 -4.49 13.16
C LYS A 37 8.25 -5.64 12.41
N LEU A 38 7.69 -5.34 11.24
CA LEU A 38 7.15 -6.37 10.37
C LEU A 38 8.31 -7.22 9.86
N THR A 39 8.31 -8.50 10.21
CA THR A 39 9.28 -9.48 9.74
C THR A 39 8.99 -9.98 8.33
N ASP A 40 7.81 -9.65 7.79
CA ASP A 40 7.33 -10.04 6.47
C ASP A 40 6.75 -8.82 5.73
N THR A 41 6.36 -9.05 4.50
CA THR A 41 5.75 -8.12 3.57
C THR A 41 4.30 -7.79 3.92
N VAL A 42 3.89 -6.56 3.63
CA VAL A 42 2.52 -6.06 3.81
C VAL A 42 1.93 -5.66 2.47
N ASP A 43 0.65 -5.98 2.26
CA ASP A 43 -0.09 -5.53 1.07
C ASP A 43 -0.77 -4.19 1.37
N CYS A 44 -0.32 -3.11 0.73
CA CYS A 44 -0.84 -1.76 0.90
C CYS A 44 -1.76 -1.42 -0.27
N VAL A 45 -3.04 -1.18 0.02
CA VAL A 45 -4.08 -0.89 -0.97
C VAL A 45 -4.32 0.61 -1.06
N PHE A 46 -4.16 1.14 -2.26
CA PHE A 46 -4.32 2.54 -2.59
C PHE A 46 -5.52 2.70 -3.53
N SER A 47 -6.37 3.69 -3.25
CA SER A 47 -7.37 4.11 -4.22
C SER A 47 -6.70 4.60 -5.51
N ALA A 48 -7.33 4.33 -6.66
CA ALA A 48 -6.81 4.81 -7.93
C ALA A 48 -6.61 6.33 -7.93
N GLY A 49 -5.50 6.77 -8.52
CA GLY A 49 -5.11 8.18 -8.60
C GLY A 49 -4.34 8.70 -7.38
N LEU A 50 -4.27 7.97 -6.26
CA LEU A 50 -3.46 8.39 -5.12
C LEU A 50 -1.96 8.37 -5.43
N ILE A 51 -1.54 7.41 -6.28
CA ILE A 51 -0.20 7.32 -6.83
C ILE A 51 -0.35 7.22 -8.36
N PRO A 52 -0.32 8.35 -9.08
CA PRO A 52 -0.20 8.32 -10.52
C PRO A 52 1.12 7.61 -10.85
N GLN A 53 1.06 6.47 -11.55
CA GLN A 53 2.22 5.61 -11.86
C GLN A 53 2.74 4.73 -10.71
N ALA A 54 1.83 4.07 -9.98
CA ALA A 54 2.17 3.09 -8.94
C ALA A 54 3.19 2.01 -9.39
N SER A 55 3.15 1.60 -10.66
CA SER A 55 4.12 0.65 -11.25
C SER A 55 5.58 1.13 -11.20
N THR A 56 5.81 2.44 -11.22
CA THR A 56 7.16 3.04 -11.16
C THR A 56 7.70 3.17 -9.74
N MET A 57 6.93 2.74 -8.74
CA MET A 57 7.30 2.81 -7.33
C MET A 57 8.07 1.59 -6.86
N VAL A 58 8.10 0.49 -7.61
CA VAL A 58 8.91 -0.69 -7.26
C VAL A 58 10.39 -0.28 -7.10
N GLY A 59 10.98 -0.64 -5.96
CA GLY A 59 12.33 -0.25 -5.57
C GLY A 59 12.43 1.11 -4.86
N LYS A 60 11.31 1.82 -4.66
CA LYS A 60 11.27 3.11 -3.95
C LYS A 60 10.62 2.97 -2.58
N THR A 61 11.03 3.84 -1.66
CA THR A 61 10.38 3.98 -0.35
C THR A 61 9.29 5.03 -0.44
N LEU A 62 8.10 4.68 0.06
CA LEU A 62 6.97 5.59 0.16
C LEU A 62 6.55 5.76 1.61
N ALA A 63 6.16 6.98 1.96
CA ALA A 63 5.52 7.29 3.22
C ALA A 63 4.02 7.49 3.00
N PHE A 64 3.18 6.83 3.80
CA PHE A 64 1.72 6.96 3.66
C PHE A 64 0.97 6.74 4.98
N PHE A 65 -0.24 7.27 5.01
CA PHE A 65 -1.16 7.14 6.14
C PHE A 65 -2.03 5.91 5.98
N VAL A 66 -1.89 4.98 6.93
CA VAL A 66 -2.76 3.80 7.04
C VAL A 66 -4.00 4.18 7.84
N ASP A 67 -5.15 3.96 7.20
CA ASP A 67 -6.49 4.18 7.74
C ASP A 67 -6.95 2.98 8.57
N ALA A 68 -6.77 1.78 8.01
CA ALA A 68 -7.19 0.53 8.61
C ALA A 68 -6.25 -0.61 8.24
N VAL A 69 -6.11 -1.56 9.16
CA VAL A 69 -5.48 -2.86 8.90
C VAL A 69 -6.58 -3.88 8.77
N ARG A 70 -6.62 -4.59 7.64
CA ARG A 70 -7.61 -5.62 7.36
C ARG A 70 -6.94 -6.99 7.34
N PRO A 71 -7.66 -8.04 7.79
CA PRO A 71 -7.25 -9.40 7.52
C PRO A 71 -7.24 -9.63 6.01
N SER A 72 -6.20 -10.32 5.54
CA SER A 72 -6.10 -10.78 4.15
C SER A 72 -6.30 -12.28 4.11
N ASN A 73 -6.75 -12.78 2.96
CA ASN A 73 -6.76 -14.22 2.67
C ASN A 73 -5.34 -14.74 2.39
N THR A 74 -4.39 -13.83 2.14
CA THR A 74 -2.95 -14.13 2.16
C THR A 74 -2.44 -14.06 3.60
N MET A 75 -1.34 -14.77 3.93
CA MET A 75 -0.70 -14.64 5.26
C MET A 75 -0.13 -13.23 5.54
N ARG A 76 -0.29 -12.27 4.61
CA ARG A 76 0.22 -10.91 4.71
C ARG A 76 -0.86 -9.97 5.24
N PRO A 77 -0.55 -9.09 6.19
CA PRO A 77 -1.49 -8.05 6.61
C PRO A 77 -1.83 -7.13 5.43
N ARG A 78 -3.06 -6.60 5.41
CA ARG A 78 -3.51 -5.66 4.38
C ARG A 78 -3.74 -4.28 4.96
N PHE A 79 -3.00 -3.27 4.49
CA PHE A 79 -3.13 -1.89 4.92
C PHE A 79 -3.98 -1.12 3.92
N VAL A 80 -5.04 -0.49 4.39
CA VAL A 80 -5.84 0.44 3.59
C VAL A 80 -5.24 1.83 3.74
N VAL A 81 -4.83 2.41 2.62
CA VAL A 81 -4.14 3.70 2.59
C VAL A 81 -5.13 4.83 2.31
N LYS A 82 -5.09 5.88 3.13
CA LYS A 82 -5.94 7.07 2.99
C LYS A 82 -5.25 8.23 2.28
N GLY A 83 -3.92 8.28 2.29
CA GLY A 83 -3.17 9.40 1.73
C GLY A 83 -1.67 9.16 1.77
N LEU A 84 -0.94 9.86 0.91
CA LEU A 84 0.51 9.93 0.97
C LEU A 84 0.91 10.84 2.14
N ALA A 85 1.95 10.44 2.86
CA ALA A 85 2.58 11.27 3.87
C ALA A 85 3.68 12.10 3.20
N PRO A 86 3.95 13.32 3.70
CA PRO A 86 5.06 14.12 3.20
C PRO A 86 6.37 13.35 3.35
N ALA A 87 7.24 13.43 2.33
CA ALA A 87 8.60 12.93 2.46
C ALA A 87 9.29 13.68 3.61
N LYS A 88 9.99 12.95 4.50
CA LYS A 88 10.87 13.59 5.48
C LYS A 88 11.95 14.34 4.71
N SER A 89 11.99 15.66 4.87
CA SER A 89 13.05 16.55 4.40
C SER A 89 14.39 16.22 5.05
#